data_AF-A0A9P4SBG2-F1
#
_entry.id   AF-A0A9P4SBG2-F1
#
_cell.length_a   1.000
_cell.length_b   1.000
_cell.length_c   1.000
_cell.angle_alpha   90.00
_cell.angle_beta   90.00
_cell.angle_gamma   90.00
#
_symmetry.space_group_name_H-M   'P 1'
#
loop_
_entity.id
_entity.type
_entity.pdbx_description
1 polymer ?
#
loop_
_entity_poly.entity_id
_entity_poly.type
_entity_poly.pdbx_seq_one_letter_code
_entity_poly.pdbx_strand_id
1 'polypeptide(L)'
;RPAKSRKLSQTESPSKRRKSSPTGNKAHRENLSEEQKRNNHILSEQKRRNLIKNGFEELHQLVPELRQGGFSKSNILLESANFLDELVRVNTEMKKAL
;
A
#
# COMPACT_ATOMS: atom_id res chain seq x y z
N ARG A 1 2.47 -29.80 -37.43
CA ARG A 1 2.26 -29.09 -36.15
C ARG A 1 3.52 -29.25 -35.29
N PRO A 2 4.17 -28.16 -34.89
CA PRO A 2 4.82 -28.13 -33.58
C PRO A 2 4.39 -26.91 -32.77
N ALA A 3 4.42 -27.10 -31.45
CA ALA A 3 3.85 -26.24 -30.44
C ALA A 3 4.89 -25.29 -29.81
N LYS A 4 4.47 -24.03 -29.63
CA LYS A 4 4.57 -23.19 -28.41
C LYS A 4 5.90 -23.21 -27.63
N SER A 5 6.67 -22.14 -27.76
CA SER A 5 7.59 -21.65 -26.72
C SER A 5 7.28 -20.18 -26.41
N ARG A 6 6.31 -19.97 -25.51
CA ARG A 6 5.91 -18.64 -25.01
C ARG A 6 6.88 -18.26 -23.88
N LYS A 7 7.89 -17.45 -24.22
CA LYS A 7 8.95 -16.97 -23.33
C LYS A 7 8.33 -16.09 -22.23
N LEU A 8 8.41 -16.56 -20.99
CA LEU A 8 7.91 -15.87 -19.80
C LEU A 8 8.89 -14.76 -19.40
N SER A 9 8.36 -13.55 -19.22
CA SER A 9 9.08 -12.33 -18.85
C SER A 9 9.66 -12.43 -17.43
N GLN A 10 10.99 -12.43 -17.34
CA GLN A 10 11.74 -12.19 -16.11
C GLN A 10 11.55 -10.73 -15.69
N THR A 11 10.89 -10.49 -14.56
CA THR A 11 10.93 -9.22 -13.86
C THR A 11 12.11 -9.24 -12.89
N GLU A 12 13.27 -8.77 -13.34
CA GLU A 12 14.41 -8.50 -12.49
C GLU A 12 14.09 -7.36 -11.52
N SER A 13 14.18 -7.63 -10.21
CA SER A 13 14.18 -6.60 -9.16
C SER A 13 15.61 -6.52 -8.59
N PRO A 14 16.32 -5.39 -8.68
CA PRO A 14 17.69 -5.30 -8.18
C PRO A 14 17.66 -5.14 -6.66
N SER A 15 17.81 -6.24 -5.92
CA SER A 15 18.10 -6.20 -4.49
C SER A 15 19.54 -5.70 -4.28
N LYS A 16 19.70 -4.39 -4.08
CA LYS A 16 20.95 -3.78 -3.60
C LYS A 16 21.34 -4.39 -2.25
N ARG A 17 22.33 -5.30 -2.27
CA ARG A 17 22.98 -5.88 -1.09
C ARG A 17 23.62 -4.76 -0.26
N ARG A 18 23.08 -4.46 0.92
CA ARG A 18 23.74 -3.57 1.88
C ARG A 18 24.98 -4.28 2.43
N LYS A 19 26.15 -3.69 2.19
CA LYS A 19 27.45 -4.10 2.75
C LYS A 19 27.41 -3.98 4.28
N SER A 20 27.57 -5.09 4.99
CA SER A 20 27.62 -5.12 6.46
C SER A 20 29.03 -4.79 6.95
N SER A 21 29.15 -3.78 7.82
CA SER A 21 30.34 -3.50 8.64
C SER A 21 30.53 -4.58 9.72
N PRO A 22 31.77 -5.02 10.03
CA PRO A 22 32.00 -6.10 10.98
C PRO A 22 32.35 -5.53 12.37
N THR A 23 31.35 -5.25 13.19
CA THR A 23 31.57 -5.05 14.64
C THR A 23 30.32 -5.47 15.43
N GLY A 24 30.53 -6.39 16.38
CA GLY A 24 29.56 -6.78 17.40
C GLY A 24 28.96 -8.16 17.16
N ASN A 25 29.16 -9.05 18.15
CA ASN A 25 28.55 -10.38 18.33
C ASN A 25 27.01 -10.33 18.17
N LYS A 26 26.54 -10.28 16.92
CA LYS A 26 25.16 -10.63 16.60
C LYS A 26 25.15 -12.13 16.55
N ALA A 27 24.50 -12.74 17.55
CA ALA A 27 24.10 -14.14 17.52
C ALA A 27 23.72 -14.49 16.07
N HIS A 28 24.40 -15.49 15.51
CA HIS A 28 24.23 -15.91 14.13
C HIS A 28 22.73 -15.98 13.85
N ARG A 29 22.22 -15.08 13.00
CA ARG A 29 20.79 -15.02 12.72
C ARG A 29 20.42 -16.34 12.07
N GLU A 30 19.88 -17.26 12.85
CA GLU A 30 19.40 -18.52 12.35
C GLU A 30 18.34 -18.25 11.28
N ASN A 31 18.40 -19.02 10.20
CA ASN A 31 17.40 -18.93 9.16
C ASN A 31 16.04 -19.29 9.75
N LEU A 32 15.02 -18.47 9.48
CA LEU A 32 13.65 -18.75 9.91
C LEU A 32 13.24 -20.14 9.43
N SER A 33 12.58 -20.91 10.29
CA SER A 33 11.95 -22.17 9.88
C SER A 33 10.84 -21.91 8.86
N GLU A 34 10.46 -22.92 8.09
CA GLU A 34 9.36 -22.79 7.11
C GLU A 34 8.03 -22.44 7.78
N GLU A 35 7.80 -22.93 9.01
CA GLU A 35 6.65 -22.56 9.83
C GLU A 35 6.72 -21.09 10.28
N GLN A 36 7.88 -20.65 10.75
CA GLN A 36 8.10 -19.24 11.13
C GLN A 36 7.92 -18.31 9.92
N LYS A 37 8.38 -18.69 8.73
CA LYS A 37 8.17 -17.90 7.49
C LYS A 37 6.68 -17.80 7.16
N ARG A 38 5.92 -18.90 7.22
CA ARG A 38 4.47 -18.88 7.02
C ARG A 38 3.77 -17.97 8.02
N ASN A 39 4.08 -18.09 9.31
CA ASN A 39 3.47 -17.28 10.35
C ASN A 39 3.78 -15.79 10.17
N ASN A 40 5.06 -15.45 9.91
CA ASN A 40 5.45 -14.07 9.63
C ASN A 40 4.74 -13.51 8.38
N HIS A 41 4.61 -14.32 7.33
CA HIS A 41 3.89 -13.90 6.12
C HIS A 41 2.43 -13.56 6.43
N ILE A 42 1.71 -14.43 7.14
CA ILE A 42 0.32 -14.20 7.55
C ILE A 42 0.20 -12.92 8.37
N LEU A 43 1.06 -12.73 9.37
CA LEU A 43 1.05 -11.55 10.24
C LEU A 43 1.37 -10.27 9.47
N SER A 44 2.37 -10.30 8.59
CA SER A 44 2.77 -9.14 7.79
C SER A 44 1.64 -8.69 6.86
N GLU A 45 0.94 -9.65 6.27
CA GLU A 45 -0.15 -9.38 5.35
C GLU A 45 -1.43 -8.95 6.11
N GLN A 46 -1.70 -9.50 7.29
CA GLN A 46 -2.78 -9.00 8.16
C GLN A 46 -2.52 -7.55 8.58
N LYS A 47 -1.29 -7.22 8.98
CA LYS A 47 -0.90 -5.84 9.30
C LYS A 47 -1.12 -4.91 8.11
N ARG A 48 -0.70 -5.33 6.91
CA ARG A 48 -0.93 -4.57 5.66
C ARG A 48 -2.42 -4.36 5.42
N ARG A 49 -3.25 -5.40 5.54
CA ARG A 49 -4.71 -5.30 5.34
C ARG A 49 -5.38 -4.38 6.35
N ASN A 50 -4.96 -4.42 7.61
CA ASN A 50 -5.46 -3.53 8.65
C ASN A 50 -5.09 -2.07 8.37
N LEU A 51 -3.86 -1.81 7.91
CA LEU A 51 -3.44 -0.46 7.53
C LEU A 51 -4.31 0.09 6.39
N ILE A 52 -4.57 -0.72 5.36
CA ILE A 52 -5.46 -0.33 4.25
C ILE A 52 -6.87 -0.05 4.78
N LYS A 53 -7.40 -0.92 5.65
CA LYS A 53 -8.74 -0.72 6.23
C LYS A 53 -8.82 0.60 6.98
N ASN A 54 -7.85 0.89 7.85
CA ASN A 54 -7.82 2.14 8.61
C ASN A 54 -7.77 3.37 7.69
N GLY A 55 -7.00 3.31 6.60
CA GLY A 55 -6.99 4.39 5.60
C GLY A 55 -8.36 4.64 4.96
N PHE A 56 -9.15 3.58 4.71
CA PHE A 56 -10.53 3.74 4.23
C PHE A 56 -11.47 4.34 5.30
N GLU A 57 -11.30 3.98 6.57
CA GLU A 57 -12.06 4.60 7.68
C GLU A 57 -11.72 6.09 7.84
N GLU A 58 -10.45 6.48 7.62
CA GLU A 58 -10.04 7.89 7.62
C GLU A 58 -10.70 8.67 6.46
N LEU A 59 -10.78 8.08 5.27
CA LEU A 59 -11.49 8.68 4.13
C LEU A 59 -12.97 8.92 4.45
N HIS A 60 -13.64 7.98 5.14
CA HIS A 60 -15.03 8.16 5.57
C HIS A 60 -15.22 9.36 6.52
N GLN A 61 -14.21 9.71 7.32
CA GLN A 61 -14.30 10.84 8.25
C GLN A 61 -14.01 12.17 7.56
N LEU A 62 -13.02 12.19 6.66
CA LEU A 62 -12.54 13.40 5.98
C LEU A 62 -13.49 13.87 4.87
N VAL A 63 -14.05 12.94 4.09
CA VAL A 63 -14.91 13.29 2.95
C VAL A 63 -16.37 13.37 3.41
N PRO A 64 -17.02 14.54 3.34
CA PRO A 64 -18.38 14.73 3.87
C PRO A 64 -19.40 13.75 3.27
N GLU A 65 -19.30 13.48 1.96
CA GLU A 65 -20.23 12.61 1.22
C GLU A 65 -20.15 11.15 1.66
N LEU A 66 -19.00 10.71 2.18
CA LEU A 66 -18.78 9.31 2.55
C LEU A 66 -19.22 8.97 3.98
N ARG A 67 -19.60 9.96 4.80
CA ARG A 67 -19.93 9.75 6.23
C ARG A 67 -21.14 8.85 6.47
N GLN A 68 -22.04 8.74 5.49
CA GLN A 68 -23.24 7.91 5.58
C GLN A 68 -22.94 6.41 5.42
N GLY A 69 -21.71 6.05 5.03
CA GLY A 69 -21.29 4.67 4.84
C GLY A 69 -21.93 3.99 3.62
N GLY A 70 -21.76 2.67 3.50
CA GLY A 70 -22.41 1.88 2.44
C GLY A 70 -21.79 1.96 1.05
N PHE A 71 -20.68 2.68 0.88
CA PHE A 71 -20.00 2.81 -0.40
C PHE A 71 -19.04 1.64 -0.68
N SER A 72 -18.92 1.29 -1.96
CA SER A 72 -17.88 0.38 -2.42
C SER A 72 -16.50 1.03 -2.29
N LYS A 73 -15.42 0.23 -2.19
CA LYS A 73 -14.04 0.75 -2.14
C LYS A 73 -13.70 1.64 -3.34
N SER A 74 -14.18 1.29 -4.53
CA SER A 74 -13.99 2.10 -5.73
C SER A 74 -14.72 3.43 -5.65
N ASN A 75 -15.97 3.44 -5.15
CA ASN A 75 -16.71 4.68 -4.95
C ASN A 75 -16.04 5.58 -3.90
N ILE A 76 -15.57 5.01 -2.79
CA ILE A 76 -14.84 5.79 -1.76
C ILE A 76 -13.66 6.53 -2.39
N LEU A 77 -12.86 5.84 -3.21
CA LEU A 77 -11.71 6.46 -3.88
C LEU A 77 -12.13 7.54 -4.89
N LEU A 78 -13.22 7.32 -5.64
CA LEU A 78 -13.74 8.28 -6.61
C LEU A 78 -14.24 9.55 -5.92
N GLU A 79 -15.10 9.44 -4.91
CA GLU A 79 -15.62 10.61 -4.19
C GLU A 79 -14.51 11.35 -3.43
N SER A 80 -13.52 10.62 -2.92
CA SER A 80 -12.35 11.25 -2.29
C SER A 80 -11.55 12.10 -3.29
N ALA A 81 -11.40 11.64 -4.54
CA ALA A 81 -10.73 12.41 -5.58
C ALA A 81 -11.55 13.64 -5.99
N ASN A 82 -12.87 13.46 -6.19
CA ASN A 82 -13.80 14.56 -6.50
C ASN A 82 -13.74 15.67 -5.44
N PHE A 83 -13.80 15.29 -4.17
CA PHE A 83 -13.72 16.22 -3.05
C PHE A 83 -12.38 16.96 -3.00
N LEU A 84 -11.27 16.28 -3.30
CA LEU A 84 -9.96 16.92 -3.36
C LEU A 84 -9.89 17.98 -4.48
N ASP A 85 -10.40 17.65 -5.67
CA ASP A 85 -10.44 18.58 -6.80
C ASP A 85 -11.29 19.82 -6.49
N GLU A 86 -12.43 19.63 -5.81
CA GLU A 86 -13.27 20.73 -5.34
C GLU A 86 -12.53 21.62 -4.33
N LEU A 87 -11.89 21.04 -3.32
CA LEU A 87 -11.10 21.78 -2.34
C LEU A 87 -9.99 22.61 -2.98
N VAL A 88 -9.29 22.03 -3.97
CA VAL A 88 -8.24 22.75 -4.72
C VAL A 88 -8.85 23.92 -5.50
N ARG A 89 -9.95 23.68 -6.22
CA ARG A 89 -10.65 24.73 -6.98
C ARG A 89 -11.05 25.90 -6.09
N VAL A 90 -11.79 25.61 -5.01
CA VAL A 90 -12.30 26.62 -4.07
C VAL A 90 -11.14 27.37 -3.40
N ASN A 91 -10.09 26.69 -2.96
CA ASN A 91 -8.91 27.35 -2.39
C ASN A 91 -8.21 28.27 -3.39
N THR A 92 -8.18 27.90 -4.67
CA THR A 92 -7.57 28.73 -5.71
C THR A 92 -8.40 29.97 -6.00
N GLU A 93 -9.73 29.84 -6.02
CA GLU A 93 -10.66 30.96 -6.15
C GLU A 93 -10.54 31.92 -4.95
N MET A 94 -10.55 31.40 -3.71
CA MET A 94 -10.40 32.22 -2.51
C MET A 94 -9.07 32.99 -2.47
N LYS A 95 -7.96 32.36 -2.89
CA LYS A 95 -6.65 33.03 -2.96
C LYS A 95 -6.59 34.16 -3.98
N LYS A 96 -7.42 34.13 -5.03
CA LYS A 96 -7.51 35.22 -6.01
C LYS A 96 -8.40 36.37 -5.54
N ALA A 97 -9.29 36.10 -4.58
CA ALA A 97 -10.21 37.08 -4.01
C ALA A 97 -9.63 37.83 -2.81
N LEU A 98 -8.46 37.40 -2.31
CA LEU A 98 -7.63 38.08 -1.30
C LEU A 98 -6.58 38.96 -1.99
#